data_AF-A0A7H4LXQ2-F1
#
_entry.id   AF-A0A7H4LXQ2-F1
#
_cell.length_a   1.000
_cell.length_b   1.000
_cell.length_c   1.000
_cell.angle_alpha   90.00
_cell.angle_beta   90.00
_cell.angle_gamma   90.00
#
_symmetry.space_group_name_H-M   'P 1'
#
loop_
_entity.id
_entity.type
_entity.pdbx_description
1 polymer ?
#
loop_
_entity_poly.entity_id
_entity_poly.type
_entity_poly.pdbx_seq_one_letter_code
_entity_poly.pdbx_strand_id
1 'polypeptide(L)'
;MAVTCNAAPFLISRANEQIKVDVCYNNTNVKLFGLNAGASYGPLASTHHAIDDLAVMRGFGNIQIFAPSSPRECRQIIDYAIGYQGPVYIRLDGKALPELHDESYRFVPGGGHHPAGRRGYRAGGHRLDGA
;
A
#
# COMPACT_ATOMS: atom_id res chain seq x y z
N MET A 1 0.46 -8.17 16.12
CA MET A 1 0.30 -7.32 14.92
C MET A 1 -0.62 -6.17 15.29
N ALA A 2 -0.24 -4.93 14.99
CA ALA A 2 -1.12 -3.77 15.17
C ALA A 2 -1.65 -3.29 13.81
N VAL A 3 -2.87 -2.75 13.81
CA VAL A 3 -3.53 -2.23 12.61
C VAL A 3 -4.03 -0.83 12.90
N THR A 4 -3.78 0.11 12.00
CA THR A 4 -4.36 1.45 12.06
C THR A 4 -4.94 1.84 10.71
N CYS A 5 -6.10 2.49 10.76
CA CYS A 5 -6.85 2.93 9.59
C CYS A 5 -7.13 4.42 9.73
N ASN A 6 -6.70 5.22 8.77
CA ASN A 6 -6.98 6.65 8.76
C ASN A 6 -6.95 7.18 7.33
N ALA A 7 -7.44 8.40 7.12
CA ALA A 7 -7.25 9.14 5.89
C ALA A 7 -5.76 9.14 5.51
N ALA A 8 -5.42 8.67 4.31
CA ALA A 8 -4.07 8.67 3.77
C ALA A 8 -3.32 10.00 3.95
N PRO A 9 -3.91 11.20 3.69
CA PRO A 9 -3.17 12.46 3.87
C PRO A 9 -2.76 12.69 5.33
N PHE A 10 -3.59 12.31 6.29
CA PHE A 10 -3.27 12.50 7.70
C PHE A 10 -2.35 11.40 8.22
N LEU A 11 -2.57 10.16 7.79
CA LEU A 11 -1.75 9.02 8.16
C LEU A 11 -0.31 9.23 7.72
N ILE A 12 -0.10 9.63 6.47
CA ILE A 12 1.24 9.73 5.90
C ILE A 12 1.90 11.06 6.23
N SER A 13 1.21 12.19 6.07
CA SER A 13 1.85 13.50 6.29
C SER A 13 2.01 13.84 7.77
N ARG A 14 1.05 13.50 8.64
CA ARG A 14 1.12 13.88 10.07
C ARG A 14 1.84 12.85 10.94
N ALA A 15 1.80 11.57 10.57
CA ALA A 15 2.50 10.52 11.30
C ALA A 15 3.80 10.07 10.61
N ASN A 16 4.35 10.89 9.70
CA ASN A 16 5.54 10.55 8.91
C ASN A 16 6.72 10.10 9.78
N GLU A 17 7.04 10.87 10.82
CA GLU A 17 8.16 10.57 11.72
C GLU A 17 7.94 9.28 12.51
N GLN A 18 6.72 9.07 13.02
CA GLN A 18 6.34 7.84 13.73
C GLN A 18 6.40 6.63 12.80
N ILE A 19 5.92 6.75 11.56
CA ILE A 19 6.04 5.68 10.56
C ILE A 19 7.51 5.41 10.24
N LYS A 20 8.35 6.45 10.10
CA LYS A 20 9.77 6.31 9.81
C LYS A 20 10.50 5.60 10.94
N VAL A 21 10.33 6.05 12.19
CA VAL A 21 11.12 5.59 13.34
C VAL A 21 10.48 4.36 13.99
N ASP A 22 9.22 4.44 14.38
CA ASP A 22 8.57 3.41 15.19
C ASP A 22 8.15 2.20 14.34
N VAL A 23 7.87 2.42 13.05
CA VAL A 23 7.41 1.37 12.14
C VAL A 23 8.53 0.85 11.25
N CYS A 24 9.12 1.71 10.42
CA CYS A 24 10.08 1.28 9.40
C CYS A 24 11.46 0.99 10.00
N TYR A 25 12.05 1.93 10.76
CA TYR A 25 13.38 1.74 11.35
C TYR A 25 13.42 0.58 12.34
N ASN A 26 12.42 0.47 13.20
CA ASN A 26 12.31 -0.65 14.16
C ASN A 26 11.72 -1.94 13.54
N ASN A 27 11.39 -1.93 12.24
CA ASN A 27 10.79 -3.05 11.51
C ASN A 27 9.58 -3.70 12.24
N THR A 28 8.73 -2.88 12.86
CA THR A 28 7.63 -3.41 13.68
C THR A 28 6.48 -3.93 12.80
N ASN A 29 5.76 -4.93 13.31
CA ASN A 29 4.68 -5.59 12.57
C ASN A 29 3.36 -4.79 12.62
N VAL A 30 3.36 -3.65 11.92
CA VAL A 30 2.23 -2.70 11.82
C VAL A 30 1.68 -2.66 10.40
N LYS A 31 0.34 -2.67 10.29
CA LYS A 31 -0.40 -2.53 9.03
C LYS A 31 -1.09 -1.18 8.99
N LEU A 32 -0.71 -0.35 8.02
CA LEU A 32 -1.19 1.00 7.80
C LEU A 32 -2.22 0.97 6.66
N PHE A 33 -3.47 1.33 6.94
CA PHE A 33 -4.51 1.45 5.93
C PHE A 33 -4.79 2.93 5.66
N GLY A 34 -4.33 3.43 4.52
CA GLY A 34 -4.56 4.80 4.06
C GLY A 34 -5.83 4.89 3.23
N LEU A 35 -6.88 5.45 3.82
CA LEU A 35 -8.18 5.66 3.18
C LEU A 35 -8.15 6.90 2.29
N ASN A 36 -8.85 6.85 1.15
CA ASN A 36 -8.97 7.96 0.19
C ASN A 36 -7.60 8.47 -0.28
N ALA A 37 -6.70 7.56 -0.66
CA ALA A 37 -5.36 7.90 -1.12
C ALA A 37 -5.37 8.72 -2.44
N GLY A 38 -4.26 9.38 -2.76
CA GLY A 38 -4.17 10.21 -3.96
C GLY A 38 -5.14 11.40 -3.91
N ALA A 39 -5.89 11.60 -4.99
CA ALA A 39 -6.89 12.67 -5.12
C ALA A 39 -8.32 12.20 -4.82
N SER A 40 -8.51 11.00 -4.25
CA SER A 40 -9.83 10.38 -4.10
C SER A 40 -10.78 11.11 -3.15
N TYR A 41 -10.27 12.00 -2.28
CA TYR A 41 -11.09 12.92 -1.48
C TYR A 41 -11.86 13.97 -2.30
N GLY A 42 -11.59 14.06 -3.61
CA GLY A 42 -12.41 14.80 -4.56
C GLY A 42 -12.47 16.30 -4.27
N PRO A 43 -13.66 16.87 -3.99
CA PRO A 43 -13.87 18.33 -3.91
C PRO A 43 -13.22 18.99 -2.69
N LEU A 44 -12.70 18.21 -1.74
CA LEU A 44 -11.95 18.77 -0.62
C LEU A 44 -10.63 19.37 -1.13
N ALA A 45 -10.23 20.49 -0.52
CA ALA A 45 -9.01 21.22 -0.89
C ALA A 45 -7.75 20.34 -0.74
N SER A 46 -6.63 20.84 -1.29
CA SER A 46 -5.34 20.14 -1.40
C SER A 46 -4.83 19.49 -0.12
N THR A 47 -5.23 19.96 1.06
CA THR A 47 -4.88 19.37 2.37
C THR A 47 -5.43 17.96 2.59
N HIS A 48 -6.42 17.54 1.81
CA HIS A 48 -7.01 16.20 1.87
C HIS A 48 -6.48 15.28 0.77
N HIS A 49 -5.52 15.70 -0.05
CA HIS A 49 -4.96 14.86 -1.10
C HIS A 49 -3.62 14.27 -0.65
N ALA A 50 -3.47 12.95 -0.82
CA ALA A 50 -2.24 12.21 -0.53
C ALA A 50 -1.55 11.83 -1.85
N ILE A 51 -1.11 12.84 -2.60
CA ILE A 51 -0.48 12.66 -3.93
C ILE A 51 0.98 12.18 -3.86
N ASP A 52 1.61 12.38 -2.71
CA ASP A 52 3.03 12.15 -2.44
C ASP A 52 3.26 10.90 -1.56
N ASP A 53 2.19 10.25 -1.10
CA ASP A 53 2.28 9.15 -0.15
C ASP A 53 3.09 7.95 -0.68
N LEU A 54 2.98 7.61 -1.96
CA LEU A 54 3.83 6.60 -2.58
C LEU A 54 5.31 6.98 -2.54
N ALA A 55 5.63 8.25 -2.81
CA ALA A 55 7.02 8.71 -2.81
C ALA A 55 7.61 8.70 -1.39
N VAL A 56 6.86 9.22 -0.42
CA VAL A 56 7.22 9.22 1.00
C VAL A 56 7.45 7.79 1.51
N MET A 57 6.46 6.91 1.33
CA MET A 57 6.50 5.56 1.89
C MET A 57 7.58 4.71 1.22
N ARG A 58 7.78 4.86 -0.09
CA ARG A 58 8.89 4.18 -0.78
C ARG A 58 10.26 4.64 -0.26
N GLY A 59 10.37 5.87 0.22
CA GLY A 59 11.60 6.41 0.80
C GLY A 59 12.09 5.66 2.04
N PHE A 60 11.21 4.92 2.74
CA PHE A 60 11.60 4.13 3.92
C PHE A 60 12.22 2.77 3.60
N GLY A 61 12.09 2.28 2.36
CA GLY A 61 12.81 1.11 1.85
C GLY A 61 12.27 -0.27 2.25
N ASN A 62 11.93 -0.50 3.53
CA ASN A 62 11.52 -1.83 4.01
C ASN A 62 10.00 -2.06 4.13
N ILE A 63 9.19 -1.02 3.93
CA ILE A 63 7.73 -1.11 3.97
C ILE A 63 7.17 -1.67 2.66
N GLN A 64 6.34 -2.71 2.74
CA GLN A 64 5.59 -3.17 1.58
C GLN A 64 4.42 -2.23 1.30
N ILE A 65 4.22 -1.87 0.04
CA ILE A 65 3.19 -0.93 -0.37
C ILE A 65 2.26 -1.61 -1.38
N PHE A 66 0.96 -1.56 -1.11
CA PHE A 66 -0.07 -2.14 -1.96
C PHE A 66 -1.13 -1.11 -2.32
N ALA A 67 -1.64 -1.18 -3.54
CA ALA A 67 -2.73 -0.35 -4.03
C ALA A 67 -3.71 -1.24 -4.81
N PRO A 68 -4.69 -1.88 -4.14
CA PRO A 68 -5.67 -2.73 -4.80
C PRO A 68 -6.47 -1.98 -5.86
N SER A 69 -6.78 -2.68 -6.95
CA SER A 69 -7.56 -2.19 -8.09
C SER A 69 -8.99 -2.75 -8.16
N SER A 70 -9.28 -3.79 -7.37
CA SER A 70 -10.59 -4.44 -7.29
C SER A 70 -10.90 -4.93 -5.86
N PRO A 71 -12.18 -5.15 -5.51
CA PRO A 71 -12.56 -5.73 -4.22
C PRO A 71 -11.90 -7.10 -3.94
N ARG A 72 -11.84 -7.98 -4.94
CA ARG A 72 -11.23 -9.30 -4.80
C ARG A 72 -9.72 -9.23 -4.55
N GLU A 73 -9.01 -8.38 -5.28
CA GLU A 73 -7.58 -8.15 -5.04
C GLU A 73 -7.34 -7.55 -3.65
N CYS A 74 -8.16 -6.57 -3.25
CA CYS A 74 -8.09 -5.96 -1.93
C CYS A 74 -8.19 -7.01 -0.82
N ARG A 75 -9.15 -7.94 -0.92
CA ARG A 75 -9.29 -9.04 0.04
C ARG A 75 -8.02 -9.87 0.14
N GLN A 76 -7.48 -10.32 -0.98
CA GLN A 76 -6.29 -11.18 -0.99
C GLN A 76 -5.01 -10.45 -0.53
N ILE A 77 -4.89 -9.15 -0.82
CA ILE A 77 -3.82 -8.30 -0.27
C ILE A 77 -3.91 -8.22 1.24
N ILE A 78 -5.12 -8.04 1.79
CA ILE A 78 -5.34 -8.00 3.25
C ILE A 78 -4.99 -9.34 3.88
N ASP A 79 -5.47 -10.45 3.30
CA ASP A 79 -5.15 -11.80 3.77
C ASP A 79 -3.63 -12.04 3.80
N TYR A 80 -2.92 -11.63 2.75
CA TYR A 80 -1.45 -11.66 2.71
C TYR A 80 -0.83 -10.76 3.80
N ALA A 81 -1.29 -9.52 3.93
CA ALA A 81 -0.73 -8.54 4.86
C ALA A 81 -0.85 -8.97 6.34
N ILE A 82 -1.92 -9.69 6.68
CA ILE A 82 -2.14 -10.29 8.01
C ILE A 82 -1.10 -11.37 8.31
N GLY A 83 -0.77 -12.21 7.33
CA GLY A 83 0.25 -13.26 7.47
C GLY A 83 1.69 -12.74 7.43
N TYR A 84 1.93 -11.58 6.80
CA TYR A 84 3.26 -11.00 6.65
C TYR A 84 3.80 -10.42 7.98
N GLN A 85 5.08 -10.68 8.30
CA GLN A 85 5.77 -10.06 9.43
C GLN A 85 6.56 -8.84 8.95
N GLY A 86 6.17 -7.65 9.44
CA GLY A 86 6.84 -6.39 9.14
C GLY A 86 5.87 -5.30 8.64
N PRO A 87 6.39 -4.13 8.27
CA PRO A 87 5.61 -2.96 7.94
C PRO A 87 4.90 -3.11 6.58
N VAL A 88 3.61 -2.77 6.54
CA VAL A 88 2.79 -2.76 5.32
C VAL A 88 1.94 -1.50 5.26
N TYR A 89 1.90 -0.86 4.09
CA TYR A 89 0.98 0.21 3.74
C TYR A 89 0.04 -0.23 2.62
N ILE A 90 -1.27 -0.11 2.85
CA ILE A 90 -2.31 -0.40 1.86
C ILE A 90 -3.06 0.90 1.55
N ARG A 91 -2.95 1.36 0.29
CA ARG A 91 -3.65 2.53 -0.25
C ARG A 91 -5.03 2.13 -0.71
N LEU A 92 -6.05 2.66 -0.06
CA LEU A 92 -7.44 2.41 -0.42
C LEU A 92 -8.05 3.63 -1.09
N ASP A 93 -8.84 3.39 -2.13
CA ASP A 93 -9.62 4.42 -2.79
C ASP A 93 -10.80 4.86 -1.91
N GLY A 94 -11.35 6.04 -2.19
CA GLY A 94 -12.54 6.56 -1.51
C GLY A 94 -13.85 6.14 -2.15
N LYS A 95 -13.80 5.68 -3.41
CA LYS A 95 -14.97 5.16 -4.13
C LYS A 95 -14.91 3.64 -4.24
N ALA A 96 -16.08 3.03 -4.42
CA ALA A 96 -16.15 1.62 -4.74
C ALA A 96 -15.40 1.34 -6.05
N LEU A 97 -14.46 0.41 -6.00
CA LEU A 97 -13.72 -0.05 -7.17
C LEU A 97 -14.55 -1.11 -7.92
N PRO A 98 -14.49 -1.13 -9.26
CA PRO A 98 -15.12 -2.19 -10.04
C PRO A 98 -14.49 -3.55 -9.73
N GLU A 99 -15.27 -4.63 -9.90
CA GLU A 99 -14.67 -5.97 -9.94
C GLU A 99 -13.95 -6.15 -11.27
N LEU A 100 -12.63 -6.33 -11.21
CA LEU A 100 -11.75 -6.49 -12.39
C LEU A 100 -11.25 -7.93 -12.54
N HIS A 101 -11.49 -8.78 -11.53
CA HIS A 101 -10.91 -10.10 -11.45
C HIS A 101 -11.97 -11.18 -11.22
N ASP A 102 -11.81 -12.29 -11.92
CA ASP A 102 -12.63 -13.47 -11.71
C ASP A 102 -12.22 -14.26 -10.44
N GLU A 103 -12.99 -15.30 -10.11
CA GLU A 103 -12.76 -16.17 -8.95
C GLU A 103 -11.40 -16.90 -8.96
N SER A 104 -10.77 -17.03 -10.13
CA SER A 104 -9.49 -17.71 -10.29
C SER A 104 -8.29 -16.81 -9.97
N TYR A 105 -8.49 -15.49 -9.88
CA TYR A 105 -7.42 -14.55 -9.56
C TYR A 105 -6.72 -14.89 -8.26
N ARG A 106 -5.38 -14.85 -8.29
CA ARG A 106 -4.51 -15.05 -7.13
C ARG A 106 -3.51 -13.90 -7.06
N PHE A 107 -3.61 -13.11 -6.00
CA PHE A 107 -2.67 -12.05 -5.69
C PHE A 107 -1.29 -12.65 -5.38
N VAL A 108 -0.25 -12.06 -5.98
CA VAL A 108 1.15 -12.40 -5.71
C VAL A 108 1.91 -11.11 -5.38
N PRO A 109 2.45 -10.95 -4.16
CA PRO A 109 3.23 -9.78 -3.79
C PRO A 109 4.38 -9.51 -4.76
N GLY A 110 4.54 -8.26 -5.20
CA GLY A 110 5.58 -7.86 -6.16
C GLY A 110 5.33 -8.30 -7.60
N GLY A 111 4.27 -9.06 -7.88
CA GLY A 111 3.79 -9.34 -9.23
C GLY A 111 2.85 -8.24 -9.70
N GLY A 112 3.23 -7.48 -10.73
CA GLY A 112 2.29 -6.57 -11.39
C GLY A 112 1.25 -7.37 -12.18
N HIS A 113 -0.04 -7.14 -11.94
CA HIS A 113 -1.11 -7.68 -12.77
C HIS A 113 -1.55 -6.60 -13.76
N HIS A 114 -1.29 -6.82 -15.05
CA HIS A 114 -1.65 -5.88 -16.11
C HIS A 114 -2.96 -6.37 -16.75
N PRO A 115 -4.04 -5.57 -16.75
CA PRO A 115 -5.21 -5.94 -17.53
C PRO A 115 -4.81 -5.91 -19.00
N ALA A 116 -5.04 -7.03 -19.69
CA ALA A 116 -4.63 -7.33 -21.07
C ALA A 116 -3.16 -7.73 -21.29
N GLY A 117 -2.84 -9.00 -21.03
CA GLY A 117 -1.93 -9.83 -21.85
C GLY A 117 -0.47 -9.39 -22.07
N ARG A 118 -0.02 -8.27 -21.50
CA ARG A 118 1.36 -7.78 -21.62
C ARG A 118 2.00 -7.79 -20.24
N ARG A 119 3.05 -8.60 -20.09
CA ARG A 119 3.89 -8.59 -18.89
C ARG A 119 4.58 -7.23 -18.76
N GLY A 120 4.40 -6.55 -17.64
CA GLY A 120 5.16 -5.36 -17.22
C GLY A 120 4.68 -4.93 -15.83
N TYR A 121 5.48 -4.45 -14.88
CA TYR A 121 6.86 -3.97 -14.84
C TYR A 121 7.47 -4.42 -13.48
N ARG A 122 8.65 -5.04 -13.49
CA ARG A 122 9.34 -5.47 -12.26
C ARG A 122 10.22 -4.32 -11.78
N ALA A 123 9.81 -3.58 -10.75
CA ALA A 123 10.73 -2.71 -10.03
C ALA A 123 11.66 -3.60 -9.22
N GLY A 124 12.79 -3.99 -9.81
CA GLY A 124 13.81 -4.81 -9.17
C GLY A 124 14.42 -4.06 -7.99
N GLY A 125 14.02 -4.43 -6.78
CA GLY A 125 14.86 -4.27 -5.59
C GLY A 125 15.87 -5.41 -5.60
N HIS A 126 17.14 -5.08 -5.86
CA HIS A 126 18.25 -6.00 -5.72
C HIS A 126 18.28 -6.45 -4.25
N ARG A 127 18.06 -7.75 -3.98
CA ARG A 127 18.51 -8.34 -2.71
C ARG A 127 20.02 -8.18 -2.69
N LEU A 128 20.55 -7.50 -1.68
CA LEU A 128 21.93 -7.65 -1.29
C LEU A 128 21.97 -8.83 -0.33
N ASP A 129 22.04 -10.03 -0.89
CA ASP A 129 22.41 -11.22 -0.15
C ASP A 129 23.94 -11.20 0.03
N GLY A 130 24.41 -11.05 1.26
CA GLY A 130 25.75 -11.44 1.70
C GLY A 130 26.87 -10.38 1.62
N ALA A 131 27.19 -9.77 2.76
CA ALA A 131 28.54 -9.48 3.28
C ALA A 131 28.42 -9.01 4.74
#